data_AF-A1U035-F1
#
_entry.id   AF-A1U035-F1
#
_cell.length_a   1.000
_cell.length_b   1.000
_cell.length_c   1.000
_cell.angle_alpha   90.00
_cell.angle_beta   90.00
_cell.angle_gamma   90.00
#
_symmetry.space_group_name_H-M   'P 1'
#
loop_
_entity.id
_entity.type
_entity.pdbx_description
1 polymer ?
#
loop_
_entity_poly.entity_id
_entity_poly.type
_entity_poly.pdbx_seq_one_letter_code
_entity_poly.pdbx_strand_id
1 'polypeptide(L)'
;MPFTPPRSVKATSALSVRYLMKDRGTFEWTPKPEVDGRLCPYVVLEGPLAKRVVGLSLIREDLYAVREVFSRMQENTDDIVGNKALLFGALSLYGKCFTQAKGRGVNLDPKKVFQSSDAKESHYRLMEMRHQFVAHGGNAREEKLKLLLLLDPDKNKKSMRDIVGRGLSAHGFDSQAKKECLETVDEVLSFVEESLNEASASLSKNLSEKGVDWAYDHAIWPDT
;
A
#
# COMPACT_ATOMS: atom_id res chain seq x y z
N MET A 1 14.14 19.10 -34.18
CA MET A 1 14.31 19.87 -32.92
C MET A 1 14.56 18.87 -31.80
N PRO A 2 15.51 19.11 -30.87
CA PRO A 2 15.74 18.20 -29.75
C PRO A 2 14.55 18.26 -28.79
N PHE A 3 14.07 17.08 -28.37
CA PHE A 3 13.00 16.92 -27.40
C PHE A 3 13.49 17.34 -26.01
N THR A 4 12.92 18.42 -25.49
CA THR A 4 13.12 18.83 -24.09
C THR A 4 12.21 17.96 -23.22
N PRO A 5 12.72 17.16 -22.28
CA PRO A 5 11.85 16.41 -21.37
C PRO A 5 10.99 17.41 -20.58
N PRO A 6 9.69 17.13 -20.37
CA PRO A 6 8.86 18.03 -19.59
C PRO A 6 9.44 18.09 -18.17
N ARG A 7 9.78 19.32 -17.74
CA ARG A 7 9.93 19.66 -16.32
C ARG A 7 8.72 19.10 -15.59
N SER A 8 8.95 18.50 -14.43
CA SER A 8 7.93 18.00 -13.48
C SER A 8 6.60 18.70 -13.72
N VAL A 9 5.64 17.97 -14.31
CA VAL A 9 4.32 18.51 -14.61
C VAL A 9 3.71 18.88 -13.26
N LYS A 10 3.76 20.17 -12.93
CA LYS A 10 2.86 20.77 -11.97
C LYS A 10 1.46 20.48 -12.51
N ALA A 11 0.64 19.83 -11.70
CA ALA A 11 -0.73 19.49 -11.99
C ALA A 11 -1.54 20.76 -12.36
N THR A 12 -1.69 21.05 -13.64
CA THR A 12 -2.56 22.14 -14.14
C THR A 12 -3.21 21.83 -15.48
N SER A 13 -3.59 20.58 -15.73
CA SER A 13 -4.71 20.24 -16.63
C SER A 13 -5.41 19.02 -16.06
N ALA A 14 -6.74 19.05 -16.02
CA ALA A 14 -7.54 17.99 -15.43
C ALA A 14 -7.51 16.75 -16.34
N LEU A 15 -6.54 15.86 -16.14
CA LEU A 15 -6.58 14.53 -16.75
C LEU A 15 -7.75 13.76 -16.13
N SER A 16 -8.86 13.65 -16.87
CA SER A 16 -9.97 12.78 -16.49
C SER A 16 -9.82 11.43 -17.20
N VAL A 17 -9.88 10.34 -16.44
CA VAL A 17 -9.97 8.97 -16.99
C VAL A 17 -11.35 8.44 -16.59
N ARG A 18 -12.24 8.24 -17.55
CA ARG A 18 -13.61 7.76 -17.28
C ARG A 18 -13.68 6.24 -17.33
N TYR A 19 -14.41 5.67 -16.38
CA TYR A 19 -14.64 4.22 -16.24
C TYR A 19 -16.04 3.88 -16.75
N LEU A 20 -16.16 2.90 -17.65
CA LEU A 20 -17.44 2.42 -18.16
C LEU A 20 -17.60 0.93 -17.84
N MET A 21 -18.71 0.57 -17.22
CA MET A 21 -19.13 -0.82 -17.01
C MET A 21 -19.89 -1.26 -18.25
N LYS A 22 -19.39 -2.28 -18.96
CA LYS A 22 -19.96 -2.70 -20.25
C LYS A 22 -21.02 -3.80 -20.10
N ASP A 23 -20.89 -4.72 -19.15
CA ASP A 23 -21.95 -5.66 -18.75
C ASP A 23 -21.56 -6.53 -17.53
N ARG A 24 -22.52 -7.32 -16.99
CA ARG A 24 -22.46 -8.14 -15.75
C ARG A 24 -21.41 -9.27 -15.72
N GLY A 25 -20.14 -9.02 -16.04
CA GLY A 25 -19.11 -10.04 -15.82
C GLY A 25 -17.71 -9.75 -16.36
N THR A 26 -17.52 -8.76 -17.22
CA THR A 26 -16.20 -8.42 -17.77
C THR A 26 -15.87 -6.95 -17.54
N PHE A 27 -14.82 -6.71 -16.75
CA PHE A 27 -14.20 -5.38 -16.65
C PHE A 27 -13.36 -5.15 -17.91
N GLU A 28 -13.97 -4.66 -18.98
CA GLU A 28 -13.20 -4.08 -20.09
C GLU A 28 -12.86 -2.62 -19.74
N TRP A 29 -11.56 -2.32 -19.73
CA TRP A 29 -11.03 -0.99 -19.46
C TRP A 29 -10.62 -0.33 -20.78
N THR A 30 -11.18 0.85 -21.07
CA THR A 30 -10.72 1.68 -22.18
C THR A 30 -10.46 3.09 -21.64
N PRO A 31 -9.19 3.53 -21.55
CA PRO A 31 -8.89 4.86 -21.09
C PRO A 31 -9.33 5.89 -22.14
N LYS A 32 -9.91 6.99 -21.65
CA LYS A 32 -10.26 8.17 -22.45
C LYS A 32 -9.53 9.37 -21.87
N PRO A 33 -8.21 9.48 -22.09
CA PRO A 33 -7.45 10.59 -21.54
C PRO A 33 -7.90 11.89 -22.21
N GLU A 34 -8.22 12.88 -21.39
CA GLU A 34 -8.72 14.18 -21.81
C GLU A 34 -7.80 15.27 -21.27
N VAL A 35 -7.39 16.21 -22.12
CA VAL A 35 -6.65 17.42 -21.74
C VAL A 35 -7.41 18.63 -22.30
N ASP A 36 -7.78 19.56 -21.44
CA ASP A 36 -8.52 20.79 -21.77
C ASP A 36 -9.78 20.54 -22.63
N GLY A 37 -10.56 19.52 -22.29
CA GLY A 37 -11.79 19.18 -23.01
C GLY A 37 -11.61 18.33 -24.27
N ARG A 38 -10.38 17.93 -24.60
CA ARG A 38 -10.05 17.21 -25.84
C ARG A 38 -9.51 15.82 -25.55
N LEU A 39 -10.05 14.82 -26.22
CA LEU A 39 -9.54 13.45 -26.15
C LEU A 39 -8.13 13.40 -26.77
N CYS A 40 -7.21 12.72 -26.09
CA CYS A 40 -5.81 12.63 -26.50
C CYS A 40 -5.47 11.24 -27.02
N PRO A 41 -4.80 11.10 -28.18
CA PRO A 41 -4.19 9.83 -28.55
C PRO A 41 -3.21 9.38 -27.46
N TYR A 42 -3.15 8.07 -27.24
CA TYR A 42 -2.30 7.49 -26.21
C TYR A 42 -1.67 6.18 -26.67
N VAL A 43 -0.51 5.86 -26.12
CA VAL A 43 0.16 4.57 -26.36
C VAL A 43 0.10 3.76 -25.08
N VAL A 44 -0.34 2.51 -25.17
CA VAL A 44 -0.20 1.56 -24.07
C VAL A 44 1.24 1.07 -24.07
N LEU A 45 1.99 1.46 -23.03
CA LEU A 45 3.39 1.07 -22.92
C LEU A 45 3.51 -0.37 -22.43
N GLU A 46 4.11 -1.21 -23.26
CA GLU A 46 4.40 -2.60 -22.94
C GLU A 46 5.89 -2.85 -22.74
N GLY A 47 6.21 -4.02 -22.18
CA GLY A 47 7.57 -4.49 -21.96
C GLY A 47 8.05 -4.40 -20.51
N PRO A 48 9.26 -4.91 -20.22
CA PRO A 48 9.73 -5.09 -18.84
C PRO A 48 9.82 -3.80 -18.02
N LEU A 49 10.28 -2.70 -18.62
CA LEU A 49 10.39 -1.41 -17.92
C LEU A 49 9.03 -0.78 -17.62
N ALA A 50 8.10 -0.81 -18.57
CA ALA A 50 6.73 -0.33 -18.34
C ALA A 50 6.03 -1.15 -17.25
N LYS A 51 6.14 -2.48 -17.30
CA LYS A 51 5.64 -3.38 -16.25
C LYS A 51 6.28 -3.08 -14.88
N ARG A 52 7.58 -2.76 -14.84
CA ARG A 52 8.27 -2.37 -13.61
C ARG A 52 7.73 -1.07 -13.04
N VAL A 53 7.55 -0.04 -13.87
CA VAL A 53 6.96 1.25 -13.45
C VAL A 53 5.56 1.04 -12.90
N VAL A 54 4.68 0.34 -13.63
CA VAL A 54 3.32 0.02 -13.16
C VAL A 54 3.34 -0.74 -11.83
N GLY A 55 4.18 -1.77 -11.72
CA GLY A 55 4.32 -2.56 -10.49
C GLY A 55 4.75 -1.72 -9.29
N LEU A 56 5.73 -0.82 -9.46
CA LEU A 56 6.18 0.11 -8.42
C LEU A 56 5.14 1.17 -8.08
N SER A 57 4.40 1.70 -9.06
CA SER A 57 3.29 2.62 -8.81
C SER A 57 2.20 1.98 -7.96
N LEU A 58 1.80 0.74 -8.27
CA LEU A 58 0.81 0.01 -7.46
C LEU A 58 1.28 -0.23 -6.02
N ILE A 59 2.56 -0.54 -5.83
CA ILE A 59 3.16 -0.68 -4.48
C ILE A 59 3.08 0.65 -3.73
N ARG A 60 3.41 1.76 -4.38
CA ARG A 60 3.36 3.08 -3.76
C ARG A 60 1.95 3.43 -3.30
N GLU A 61 0.94 3.18 -4.13
CA GLU A 61 -0.46 3.41 -3.74
C GLU A 61 -0.89 2.51 -2.56
N ASP A 62 -0.50 1.23 -2.56
CA ASP A 62 -0.74 0.32 -1.43
C ASP A 62 -0.09 0.87 -0.14
N LEU A 63 1.15 1.37 -0.21
CA LEU A 63 1.88 1.91 0.95
C LEU A 63 1.31 3.24 1.46
N TYR A 64 0.86 4.15 0.58
CA TYR A 64 0.16 5.36 1.03
C TYR A 64 -1.15 5.01 1.75
N ALA A 65 -1.89 4.03 1.26
CA ALA A 65 -3.09 3.55 1.94
C ALA A 65 -2.75 2.96 3.32
N VAL A 66 -1.67 2.17 3.43
CA VAL A 66 -1.19 1.64 4.73
C VAL A 66 -0.85 2.77 5.70
N ARG A 67 -0.09 3.77 5.25
CA ARG A 67 0.30 4.92 6.06
C ARG A 67 -0.91 5.69 6.58
N GLU A 68 -1.88 5.95 5.70
CA GLU A 68 -3.12 6.64 6.07
C GLU A 68 -3.94 5.83 7.08
N VAL A 69 -4.04 4.52 6.89
CA VAL A 69 -4.72 3.63 7.84
C VAL A 69 -4.08 3.70 9.22
N PHE A 70 -2.75 3.54 9.32
CA PHE A 70 -2.05 3.65 10.61
C PHE A 70 -2.24 5.03 11.23
N SER A 71 -2.24 6.10 10.43
CA SER A 71 -2.46 7.46 10.90
C SER A 71 -3.85 7.65 11.51
N ARG A 72 -4.88 7.04 10.92
CA ARG A 72 -6.28 7.08 11.38
C ARG A 72 -6.62 6.14 12.54
N MET A 73 -5.83 5.10 12.78
CA MET A 73 -6.04 4.23 13.92
C MET A 73 -5.96 5.03 15.21
N GLN A 74 -7.01 4.91 16.04
CA GLN A 74 -7.14 5.66 17.28
C GLN A 74 -6.48 4.92 18.44
N GLU A 75 -5.76 5.64 19.27
CA GLU A 75 -5.21 5.13 20.53
C GLU A 75 -6.32 5.10 21.58
N ASN A 76 -6.31 4.08 22.46
CA ASN A 76 -7.25 3.97 23.59
C ASN A 76 -8.74 4.10 23.21
N THR A 77 -9.11 3.64 22.01
CA THR A 77 -10.49 3.66 21.52
C THR A 77 -11.29 2.46 22.02
N ASP A 78 -12.59 2.68 22.26
CA ASP A 78 -13.56 1.61 22.52
C ASP A 78 -13.98 0.88 21.22
N ASP A 79 -13.68 1.45 20.04
CA ASP A 79 -13.92 0.81 18.74
C ASP A 79 -12.84 -0.21 18.38
N ILE A 80 -12.80 -1.28 19.16
CA ILE A 80 -11.87 -2.40 18.99
C ILE A 80 -12.07 -3.08 17.62
N VAL A 81 -13.32 -3.18 17.15
CA VAL A 81 -13.67 -3.85 15.89
C VAL A 81 -13.19 -3.05 14.70
N GLY A 82 -13.43 -1.74 14.67
CA GLY A 82 -12.97 -0.83 13.63
C GLY A 82 -11.45 -0.79 13.54
N ASN A 83 -10.75 -0.63 14.67
CA ASN A 83 -9.28 -0.67 14.68
C ASN A 83 -8.72 -2.02 14.22
N LYS A 84 -9.36 -3.15 14.58
CA LYS A 84 -8.94 -4.47 14.09
C LYS A 84 -9.13 -4.61 12.58
N ALA A 85 -10.23 -4.11 12.03
CA ALA A 85 -10.48 -4.11 10.59
C ALA A 85 -9.47 -3.24 9.83
N LEU A 86 -9.16 -2.05 10.36
CA LEU A 86 -8.13 -1.16 9.84
C LEU A 86 -6.75 -1.84 9.83
N LEU A 87 -6.33 -2.39 10.98
CA LEU A 87 -5.06 -3.12 11.09
C LEU A 87 -4.99 -4.26 10.08
N PHE A 88 -6.05 -5.05 9.92
CA PHE A 88 -6.10 -6.12 8.93
C PHE A 88 -5.93 -5.61 7.49
N GLY A 89 -6.59 -4.50 7.16
CA GLY A 89 -6.42 -3.83 5.86
C GLY A 89 -4.97 -3.41 5.63
N ALA A 90 -4.36 -2.73 6.61
CA ALA A 90 -2.96 -2.31 6.55
C ALA A 90 -2.00 -3.50 6.39
N LEU A 91 -2.13 -4.54 7.20
CA LEU A 91 -1.29 -5.74 7.12
C LEU A 91 -1.43 -6.48 5.78
N SER A 92 -2.65 -6.51 5.23
CA SER A 92 -2.91 -7.11 3.92
C SER A 92 -2.21 -6.32 2.81
N LEU A 93 -2.40 -5.00 2.78
CA LEU A 93 -1.78 -4.10 1.81
C LEU A 93 -0.24 -4.12 1.90
N TYR A 94 0.29 -4.00 3.12
CA TYR A 94 1.73 -4.08 3.37
C TYR A 94 2.31 -5.43 2.96
N GLY A 95 1.66 -6.53 3.35
CA GLY A 95 2.07 -7.88 2.99
C GLY A 95 2.12 -8.12 1.48
N LYS A 96 1.15 -7.56 0.72
CA LYS A 96 1.20 -7.61 -0.75
C LYS A 96 2.48 -6.99 -1.28
N CYS A 97 3.02 -5.93 -0.66
CA CYS A 97 4.27 -5.27 -1.10
C CYS A 97 5.48 -6.21 -1.14
N PHE A 98 5.52 -7.23 -0.28
CA PHE A 98 6.67 -8.14 -0.15
C PHE A 98 6.41 -9.56 -0.66
N THR A 99 5.15 -9.96 -0.83
CA THR A 99 4.77 -11.29 -1.31
C THR A 99 4.51 -11.31 -2.82
N GLN A 100 4.70 -12.47 -3.46
CA GLN A 100 4.35 -12.64 -4.87
C GLN A 100 2.83 -12.58 -5.04
N ALA A 101 2.32 -11.45 -5.53
CA ALA A 101 0.96 -11.34 -6.03
C ALA A 101 0.95 -11.69 -7.53
N LYS A 102 0.17 -12.70 -7.92
CA LYS A 102 -0.11 -12.99 -9.34
C LYS A 102 -0.78 -11.74 -9.95
N GLY A 103 -0.11 -11.07 -10.89
CA GLY A 103 -0.64 -9.91 -11.61
C GLY A 103 0.26 -8.68 -11.66
N ARG A 104 1.01 -8.36 -10.58
CA ARG A 104 1.81 -7.11 -10.54
C ARG A 104 3.23 -7.23 -11.09
N GLY A 105 3.77 -8.44 -11.16
CA GLY A 105 5.07 -8.74 -11.79
C GLY A 105 6.33 -8.21 -11.07
N VAL A 106 6.19 -7.50 -9.94
CA VAL A 106 7.30 -6.95 -9.13
C VAL A 106 7.05 -7.30 -7.67
N ASN A 107 8.05 -7.63 -6.88
CA ASN A 107 7.96 -7.66 -5.41
C ASN A 107 9.15 -6.94 -4.79
N LEU A 108 8.97 -6.42 -3.57
CA LEU A 108 10.08 -5.83 -2.82
C LEU A 108 10.91 -6.94 -2.19
N ASP A 109 12.23 -6.79 -2.26
CA ASP A 109 13.16 -7.63 -1.53
C ASP A 109 13.52 -6.94 -0.21
N PRO A 110 13.08 -7.45 0.96
CA PRO A 110 13.33 -6.80 2.24
C PRO A 110 14.83 -6.68 2.54
N LYS A 111 15.69 -7.52 1.97
CA LYS A 111 17.14 -7.40 2.15
C LYS A 111 17.71 -6.15 1.48
N LYS A 112 17.07 -5.69 0.40
CA LYS A 112 17.46 -4.47 -0.31
C LYS A 112 16.86 -3.23 0.34
N VAL A 113 15.59 -3.31 0.73
CA VAL A 113 14.91 -2.19 1.40
C VAL A 113 15.60 -1.86 2.72
N PHE A 114 15.92 -2.88 3.54
CA PHE A 114 16.40 -2.69 4.91
C PHE A 114 17.87 -3.09 5.11
N GLN A 115 18.75 -2.79 4.16
CA GLN A 115 20.14 -3.29 4.18
C GLN A 115 20.91 -2.87 5.45
N SER A 116 20.61 -1.70 6.02
CA SER A 116 21.24 -1.15 7.24
C SER A 116 20.25 -0.37 8.11
N SER A 117 18.98 -0.76 8.13
CA SER A 117 17.92 -0.02 8.82
C SER A 117 17.44 -0.70 10.10
N ASP A 118 17.19 0.10 11.12
CA ASP A 118 16.54 -0.30 12.37
C ASP A 118 15.06 -0.67 12.16
N ALA A 119 14.42 -0.17 11.09
CA ALA A 119 13.04 -0.52 10.72
C ALA A 119 12.89 -1.99 10.28
N LYS A 120 14.00 -2.69 10.06
CA LYS A 120 14.01 -4.11 9.66
C LYS A 120 13.27 -5.01 10.66
N GLU A 121 13.44 -4.76 11.96
CA GLU A 121 12.76 -5.55 12.99
C GLU A 121 11.25 -5.32 12.94
N SER A 122 10.83 -4.06 12.82
CA SER A 122 9.42 -3.69 12.67
C SER A 122 8.80 -4.25 11.37
N HIS A 123 9.55 -4.29 10.25
CA HIS A 123 9.12 -4.99 9.04
C HIS A 123 8.80 -6.47 9.31
N TYR A 124 9.70 -7.19 9.97
CA TYR A 124 9.46 -8.59 10.28
C TYR A 124 8.28 -8.77 11.24
N ARG A 125 8.09 -7.84 12.18
CA ARG A 125 6.91 -7.82 13.05
C ARG A 125 5.62 -7.62 12.27
N LEU A 126 5.58 -6.69 11.31
CA LEU A 126 4.41 -6.49 10.41
C LEU A 126 4.11 -7.74 9.58
N MET A 127 5.13 -8.38 9.03
CA MET A 127 4.98 -9.62 8.26
C MET A 127 4.51 -10.79 9.13
N GLU A 128 5.03 -10.89 10.36
CA GLU A 128 4.61 -11.91 11.32
C GLU A 128 3.17 -11.69 11.77
N MET A 129 2.79 -10.45 12.13
CA MET A 129 1.41 -10.10 12.46
C MET A 129 0.47 -10.50 11.32
N ARG A 130 0.79 -10.18 10.07
CA ARG A 130 0.00 -10.61 8.90
C ARG A 130 -0.19 -12.13 8.88
N HIS A 131 0.87 -12.91 9.05
CA HIS A 131 0.78 -14.37 9.04
C HIS A 131 -0.09 -14.90 10.19
N GLN A 132 0.09 -14.35 11.38
CA GLN A 132 -0.64 -14.74 12.58
C GLN A 132 -2.13 -14.37 12.51
N PHE A 133 -2.49 -13.21 11.96
CA PHE A 133 -3.89 -12.82 11.77
C PHE A 133 -4.62 -13.66 10.72
N VAL A 134 -3.91 -14.17 9.70
CA VAL A 134 -4.47 -15.03 8.64
C VAL A 134 -4.57 -16.49 9.08
N ALA A 135 -3.59 -16.96 9.87
CA ALA A 135 -3.59 -18.30 10.44
C ALA A 135 -4.30 -18.29 11.80
N HIS A 136 -5.63 -18.42 11.82
CA HIS A 136 -6.38 -18.65 13.05
C HIS A 136 -5.74 -19.79 13.88
N GLY A 137 -5.02 -19.44 14.96
CA GLY A 137 -4.52 -20.39 15.95
C GLY A 137 -3.01 -20.46 16.12
N GLY A 138 -2.53 -19.91 17.23
CA GLY A 138 -1.36 -20.44 17.95
C GLY A 138 -0.15 -19.51 18.01
N ASN A 139 0.05 -18.89 19.17
CA ASN A 139 1.31 -18.28 19.65
C ASN A 139 1.62 -16.80 19.36
N ALA A 140 0.79 -16.07 18.61
CA ALA A 140 0.91 -14.60 18.55
C ALA A 140 0.89 -13.99 19.96
N ARG A 141 1.89 -13.15 20.31
CA ARG A 141 1.91 -12.45 21.62
C ARG A 141 0.72 -11.49 21.74
N GLU A 142 0.24 -11.00 20.61
CA GLU A 142 -0.76 -9.96 20.42
C GLU A 142 -2.20 -10.49 20.38
N GLU A 143 -2.42 -11.80 20.17
CA GLU A 143 -3.74 -12.44 20.31
C GLU A 143 -3.85 -13.29 21.58
N LYS A 144 -3.03 -13.04 22.60
CA LYS A 144 -3.21 -13.68 23.91
C LYS A 144 -4.43 -13.08 24.61
N LEU A 145 -5.53 -13.83 24.61
CA LEU A 145 -6.65 -13.61 25.54
C LEU A 145 -6.13 -13.83 26.97
N LYS A 146 -6.00 -12.77 27.75
CA LYS A 146 -5.81 -12.88 29.19
C LYS A 146 -7.17 -12.98 29.86
N LEU A 147 -7.38 -14.05 30.60
CA LEU A 147 -8.49 -14.16 31.54
C LEU A 147 -8.14 -13.36 32.78
N LEU A 148 -8.94 -12.33 33.06
CA LEU A 148 -8.81 -11.50 34.26
C LEU A 148 -9.92 -11.91 35.23
N LEU A 149 -9.54 -12.29 36.45
CA LEU A 149 -10.48 -12.40 37.56
C LEU A 149 -10.63 -11.02 38.20
N LEU A 150 -11.80 -10.40 38.05
CA LEU A 150 -12.11 -9.13 38.70
C LEU A 150 -12.51 -9.40 40.15
N LEU A 151 -11.75 -8.84 41.07
CA LEU A 151 -12.02 -8.89 42.51
C LEU A 151 -12.74 -7.62 42.95
N ASP A 152 -13.41 -7.69 44.09
CA ASP A 152 -13.97 -6.50 44.73
C ASP A 152 -12.82 -5.54 45.11
N PRO A 153 -12.91 -4.24 44.74
CA PRO A 153 -11.87 -3.26 45.06
C PRO A 153 -11.72 -3.05 46.57
N ASP A 154 -12.75 -3.35 47.36
CA ASP A 154 -12.65 -3.39 48.81
C ASP A 154 -11.91 -4.65 49.28
N LYS A 155 -10.66 -4.46 49.69
CA LYS A 155 -9.76 -5.51 50.19
C LYS A 155 -10.31 -6.24 51.42
N ASN A 156 -11.25 -5.65 52.16
CA ASN A 156 -11.86 -6.28 53.33
C ASN A 156 -13.00 -7.22 52.96
N LYS A 157 -13.69 -6.96 51.84
CA LYS A 157 -14.83 -7.75 51.38
C LYS A 157 -14.41 -9.06 50.70
N LYS A 158 -13.20 -9.10 50.11
CA LYS A 158 -12.56 -10.29 49.52
C LYS A 158 -13.50 -11.17 48.69
N SER A 159 -14.24 -10.57 47.75
CA SER A 159 -15.17 -11.29 46.87
C SER A 159 -14.75 -11.20 45.41
N MET A 160 -15.13 -12.20 44.63
CA MET A 160 -14.98 -12.19 43.17
C MET A 160 -16.19 -11.50 42.55
N ARG A 161 -15.96 -10.65 41.55
CA ARG A 161 -17.03 -9.94 40.81
C ARG A 161 -17.32 -10.61 39.48
N ASP A 162 -16.29 -10.86 38.67
CA ASP A 162 -16.47 -11.37 37.32
C ASP A 162 -15.19 -12.02 36.77
N ILE A 163 -15.32 -12.78 35.67
CA ILE A 163 -14.21 -13.31 34.89
C ILE A 163 -14.32 -12.74 33.47
N VAL A 164 -13.34 -11.90 33.09
CA VAL A 164 -13.36 -11.20 31.81
C VAL A 164 -12.19 -11.65 30.94
N GLY A 165 -12.49 -12.15 29.74
CA GLY A 165 -11.49 -12.36 28.70
C GLY A 165 -11.13 -11.03 28.03
N ARG A 166 -9.86 -10.64 28.05
CA ARG A 166 -9.34 -9.46 27.33
C ARG A 166 -8.19 -9.87 26.41
N GLY A 167 -8.39 -9.69 25.11
CA GLY A 167 -7.38 -9.95 24.08
C GLY A 167 -6.46 -8.74 23.93
N LEU A 168 -5.16 -8.99 23.78
CA LEU A 168 -4.15 -7.95 23.53
C LEU A 168 -4.18 -7.41 22.08
N SER A 169 -5.29 -7.57 21.34
CA SER A 169 -5.28 -7.41 19.87
C SER A 169 -5.59 -5.99 19.37
N ALA A 170 -6.01 -5.07 20.25
CA ALA A 170 -6.23 -3.66 19.90
C ALA A 170 -5.68 -2.68 20.94
N HIS A 171 -5.58 -3.09 22.22
CA HIS A 171 -4.96 -2.27 23.28
C HIS A 171 -3.42 -2.29 23.27
N GLY A 172 -2.79 -3.21 22.52
CA GLY A 172 -1.33 -3.29 22.38
C GLY A 172 -0.76 -2.49 21.22
N PHE A 173 -1.61 -1.86 20.40
CA PHE A 173 -1.19 -0.91 19.38
C PHE A 173 -1.09 0.47 20.04
N ASP A 174 -0.12 0.59 20.95
CA ASP A 174 0.19 1.85 21.61
C ASP A 174 0.86 2.83 20.65
N SER A 175 1.05 4.06 21.11
CA SER A 175 1.62 5.14 20.30
C SER A 175 3.02 4.78 19.78
N GLN A 176 3.77 3.95 20.50
CA GLN A 176 5.11 3.51 20.11
C GLN A 176 5.04 2.48 18.98
N ALA A 177 4.19 1.46 19.08
CA ALA A 177 3.97 0.50 18.01
C ALA A 177 3.45 1.16 16.73
N LYS A 178 2.52 2.14 16.86
CA LYS A 178 2.03 2.95 15.74
C LYS A 178 3.17 3.73 15.08
N LYS A 179 4.02 4.38 15.88
CA LYS A 179 5.17 5.14 15.39
C LYS A 179 6.15 4.25 14.62
N GLU A 180 6.54 3.10 15.19
CA GLU A 180 7.43 2.14 14.54
C GLU A 180 6.86 1.64 13.21
N CYS A 181 5.55 1.37 13.15
CA CYS A 181 4.89 0.97 11.91
C CYS A 181 4.93 2.08 10.86
N LEU A 182 4.68 3.34 11.24
CA LEU A 182 4.74 4.49 10.34
C LEU A 182 6.15 4.73 9.81
N GLU A 183 7.17 4.72 10.70
CA GLU A 183 8.58 4.87 10.31
C GLU A 183 9.00 3.78 9.33
N THR A 184 8.57 2.54 9.59
CA THR A 184 8.84 1.42 8.68
C THR A 184 8.20 1.64 7.31
N VAL A 185 6.93 2.05 7.28
CA VAL A 185 6.20 2.32 6.03
C VAL A 185 6.82 3.47 5.25
N ASP A 186 7.23 4.54 5.93
CA ASP A 186 7.87 5.71 5.32
C ASP A 186 9.23 5.36 4.70
N GLU A 187 9.99 4.45 5.32
CA GLU A 187 11.23 3.94 4.73
C GLU A 187 10.97 3.10 3.47
N VAL A 188 9.98 2.20 3.51
CA VAL A 188 9.61 1.41 2.32
C VAL A 188 9.13 2.34 1.20
N LEU A 189 8.34 3.36 1.53
CA LEU A 189 7.88 4.37 0.58
C LEU A 189 9.06 5.08 -0.07
N SER A 190 10.03 5.55 0.72
CA SER A 190 11.23 6.23 0.20
C SER A 190 11.99 5.36 -0.80
N PHE A 191 12.23 4.09 -0.45
CA PHE A 191 12.88 3.13 -1.36
C PHE A 191 12.09 2.92 -2.66
N VAL A 192 10.76 2.82 -2.56
CA VAL A 192 9.87 2.64 -3.72
C VAL A 192 9.84 3.87 -4.61
N GLU A 193 9.82 5.07 -4.02
CA GLU A 193 9.85 6.34 -4.75
C GLU A 193 11.17 6.50 -5.51
N GLU A 194 12.31 6.21 -4.89
CA GLU A 194 13.61 6.19 -5.55
C GLU A 194 13.63 5.17 -6.71
N SER A 195 13.22 3.93 -6.44
CA SER A 195 13.15 2.87 -7.46
C SER A 195 12.22 3.23 -8.62
N LEU A 196 11.10 3.90 -8.34
CA LEU A 196 10.12 4.34 -9.33
C LEU A 196 10.68 5.48 -10.17
N ASN A 197 11.39 6.43 -9.57
CA ASN A 197 12.04 7.53 -10.26
C ASN A 197 13.10 7.01 -11.23
N GLU A 198 13.95 6.08 -10.80
CA GLU A 198 14.97 5.44 -11.66
C GLU A 198 14.34 4.69 -12.84
N ALA A 199 13.30 3.88 -12.57
CA ALA A 199 12.61 3.12 -13.61
C ALA A 199 11.90 4.04 -14.61
N SER A 200 11.27 5.11 -14.12
CA SER A 200 10.58 6.11 -14.94
C SER A 200 11.55 6.92 -15.79
N ALA A 201 12.70 7.30 -15.24
CA ALA A 201 13.76 7.98 -15.98
C ALA A 201 14.31 7.08 -17.11
N SER A 202 14.57 5.80 -16.81
CA SER A 202 15.01 4.82 -17.80
C SER A 202 13.97 4.59 -18.90
N LEU A 203 12.69 4.49 -18.54
CA LEU A 203 11.59 4.37 -19.51
C LEU A 203 11.49 5.62 -20.39
N SER A 204 11.57 6.81 -19.79
CA SER A 204 11.51 8.09 -20.50
C SER A 204 12.66 8.24 -21.51
N LYS A 205 13.88 7.84 -21.10
CA LYS A 205 15.03 7.81 -22.00
C LYS A 205 14.78 6.89 -23.21
N ASN A 206 14.36 5.65 -22.97
CA ASN A 206 14.08 4.69 -24.05
C ASN A 206 12.98 5.21 -25.01
N LEU A 207 11.96 5.89 -24.49
CA LEU A 207 10.92 6.49 -25.33
C LEU A 207 11.45 7.67 -26.14
N SER A 208 12.32 8.50 -25.55
CA SER A 208 12.93 9.63 -26.27
C SER A 208 13.81 9.17 -27.44
N GLU A 209 14.50 8.04 -27.30
CA GLU A 209 15.34 7.44 -28.35
C GLU A 209 14.51 6.90 -29.52
N LYS A 210 13.27 6.44 -29.27
CA LYS A 210 12.34 6.02 -30.33
C LYS A 210 11.76 7.20 -31.13
N GLY A 211 11.74 8.39 -30.54
CA GLY A 211 11.19 9.58 -31.16
C GLY A 211 9.67 9.67 -31.11
N VAL A 212 9.17 10.87 -31.42
CA VAL A 212 7.73 11.20 -31.37
C VAL A 212 6.93 10.48 -32.46
N ASP A 213 7.52 10.28 -33.63
CA ASP A 213 6.86 9.62 -34.76
C ASP A 213 6.46 8.18 -34.41
N TRP A 214 7.35 7.43 -33.73
CA TRP A 214 7.02 6.11 -33.21
C TRP A 214 5.78 6.13 -32.29
N ALA A 215 5.66 7.14 -31.44
CA ALA A 215 4.52 7.25 -30.52
C ALA A 215 3.20 7.50 -31.27
N TYR A 216 3.22 8.32 -32.33
CA TYR A 216 2.03 8.55 -33.17
C TYR A 216 1.66 7.31 -34.00
N ASP A 217 2.65 6.58 -34.52
CA ASP A 217 2.44 5.35 -35.30
C ASP A 217 1.81 4.22 -34.47
N HIS A 218 2.01 4.23 -33.15
CA HIS A 218 1.49 3.22 -32.21
C HIS A 218 0.36 3.76 -31.32
N ALA A 219 -0.12 4.98 -31.59
CA ALA A 219 -1.15 5.60 -30.78
C ALA A 219 -2.52 4.94 -31.03
N ILE A 220 -3.21 4.67 -29.93
CA ILE A 220 -4.64 4.47 -29.92
C ILE A 220 -5.27 5.86 -29.94
N TRP A 221 -6.00 6.14 -30.99
CA TRP A 221 -6.76 7.37 -31.12
C TRP A 221 -8.13 7.14 -30.46
N PRO A 222 -8.43 7.83 -29.35
CA PRO A 222 -9.80 7.87 -28.83
C PRO A 222 -10.63 8.73 -29.78
N ASP A 223 -10.93 8.21 -30.97
CA ASP A 223 -12.07 8.50 -31.84
C ASP A 223 -12.03 7.58 -33.09
N THR A 224 -12.55 6.36 -32.88
CA THR A 224 -13.68 5.79 -33.63
C THR A 224 -14.80 5.48 -32.64
#